data_AF-A0A1E7GXV2-F1
#
_entry.id   AF-A0A1E7GXV2-F1
#
_cell.length_a   1.000
_cell.length_b   1.000
_cell.length_c   1.000
_cell.angle_alpha   90.00
_cell.angle_beta   90.00
_cell.angle_gamma   90.00
#
_symmetry.space_group_name_H-M   'P 1'
#
loop_
_entity.id
_entity.type
_entity.pdbx_description
1 polymer ?
#
loop_
_entity_poly.entity_id
_entity_poly.type
_entity_poly.pdbx_seq_one_letter_code
_entity_poly.pdbx_strand_id
1 'polypeptide(L)' 'RIVVADSEAKRDGRFIEIVGTYDPLTDPASVTLKEEKLSHWIQKGALPTVTVRNIIKQYGSDIQPVVEESSSAGI' A
#
# COMPACT_ATOMS: atom_id res chain seq x y z
N ARG A 1 -4.57 4.60 -0.51
CA ARG A 1 -3.89 3.98 -1.69
C ARG A 1 -2.43 4.40 -1.70
N ILE A 2 -1.49 3.46 -1.82
CA ILE A 2 -0.04 3.70 -1.81
C ILE A 2 0.48 3.44 -3.22
N VAL A 3 0.98 4.50 -3.87
CA VAL A 3 1.40 4.45 -5.26
C VAL A 3 2.81 5.00 -5.42
N VAL A 4 3.53 4.46 -6.38
CA VAL A 4 4.79 5.01 -6.88
C VAL A 4 4.42 5.98 -7.99
N ALA A 5 4.81 7.23 -7.83
CA ALA A 5 4.64 8.29 -8.81
C ALA A 5 5.96 9.04 -8.95
N ASP A 6 6.15 9.66 -10.10
CA ASP A 6 7.30 10.53 -10.34
C ASP A 6 7.15 11.84 -9.53
N SER A 7 8.27 12.40 -9.04
CA SER A 7 8.24 13.64 -8.25
C SER A 7 7.76 14.85 -9.06
N GLU A 8 7.92 14.82 -10.38
CA GLU A 8 7.49 15.87 -11.31
C GLU A 8 6.07 15.64 -11.83
N ALA A 9 5.43 14.52 -11.49
CA ALA A 9 4.05 14.23 -11.88
C ALA A 9 3.08 15.24 -11.23
N LYS A 10 2.87 16.36 -11.91
CA LYS A 10 1.95 17.42 -11.52
C LYS A 10 0.51 17.10 -11.95
N ARG A 11 -0.39 17.24 -10.97
CA ARG A 11 -1.86 17.44 -11.03
C ARG A 11 -2.75 16.39 -11.69
N ASP A 12 -2.30 15.61 -12.67
CA ASP A 12 -3.17 14.71 -13.47
C ASP A 12 -3.21 13.25 -13.01
N GLY A 13 -2.63 12.92 -11.84
CA GLY A 13 -2.90 11.64 -11.18
C GLY A 13 -2.31 10.38 -11.85
N ARG A 14 -1.39 10.52 -12.82
CA ARG A 14 -0.66 9.37 -13.36
C ARG A 14 0.36 8.86 -12.34
N PHE A 15 0.00 7.78 -11.67
CA PHE A 15 0.93 6.93 -10.95
C PHE A 15 1.58 5.94 -11.92
N ILE A 16 2.81 5.55 -11.62
CA ILE A 16 3.54 4.53 -12.38
C ILE A 16 2.97 3.17 -12.00
N GLU A 17 2.86 2.91 -10.70
CA GLU A 17 2.43 1.61 -10.19
C GLU A 17 1.86 1.69 -8.77
N ILE A 18 0.87 0.83 -8.48
CA ILE A 18 0.30 0.67 -7.15
C ILE A 18 1.12 -0.39 -6.39
N VAL A 19 1.78 0.04 -5.32
CA VAL A 19 2.59 -0.83 -4.45
C VAL A 19 1.84 -1.23 -3.18
N GLY A 20 0.69 -0.61 -2.90
CA GLY A 20 -0.17 -1.01 -1.82
C GLY A 20 -1.47 -0.23 -1.71
N THR A 21 -2.27 -0.63 -0.75
CA THR A 21 -3.51 0.04 -0.36
C THR A 21 -3.49 0.25 1.15
N TYR A 22 -4.01 1.39 1.57
CA TYR A 22 -4.20 1.75 2.96
C TYR A 22 -5.66 2.14 3.06
N ASP A 23 -6.42 1.41 3.88
CA ASP A 23 -7.84 1.63 4.10
C ASP A 23 -8.11 1.89 5.60
N PRO A 24 -8.28 3.16 5.99
CA PRO A 24 -8.52 3.52 7.39
C PRO A 24 -9.96 3.28 7.85
N LEU A 25 -10.87 2.87 6.94
CA LEU A 25 -12.29 2.67 7.27
C LEU A 25 -12.57 1.26 7.80
N THR A 26 -11.58 0.37 7.72
CA THR A 26 -11.65 -0.99 8.27
C THR A 26 -11.10 -0.97 9.71
N ASP A 27 -11.75 -1.70 10.62
CA ASP A 27 -11.28 -1.90 11.99
C ASP A 27 -11.03 -3.40 12.18
N PRO A 28 -9.77 -3.88 12.22
CA PRO A 28 -8.52 -3.10 12.22
C PRO A 28 -8.15 -2.50 10.85
N ALA A 29 -7.40 -1.38 10.87
CA ALA A 29 -6.97 -0.67 9.67
C ALA A 29 -6.21 -1.59 8.71
N SER A 30 -6.82 -1.90 7.58
CA SER A 30 -6.27 -2.83 6.60
C SER A 30 -5.21 -2.17 5.74
N VAL A 31 -4.02 -2.77 5.74
CA VAL A 31 -2.87 -2.31 4.97
C VAL A 31 -2.35 -3.46 4.12
N THR A 32 -2.57 -3.37 2.81
CA THR A 32 -2.03 -4.31 1.85
C THR A 32 -0.80 -3.71 1.20
N LEU A 33 0.39 -4.25 1.48
CA LEU A 33 1.64 -3.87 0.82
C LEU A 33 2.11 -5.03 -0.05
N LYS A 34 2.47 -4.73 -1.31
CA LYS A 34 3.10 -5.69 -2.22
C LYS A 34 4.61 -5.63 -2.03
N GLU A 35 5.14 -6.47 -1.15
CA GLU A 35 6.56 -6.48 -0.79
C GLU A 35 7.46 -6.68 -2.03
N GLU A 36 7.06 -7.51 -2.98
CA GLU A 36 7.78 -7.72 -4.24
C GLU A 36 8.03 -6.41 -5.00
N LYS A 37 6.99 -5.56 -5.11
CA LYS A 37 7.04 -4.34 -5.90
C LYS A 37 7.76 -3.26 -5.13
N LEU A 38 7.48 -3.17 -3.84
CA LEU A 38 8.16 -2.25 -2.95
C LEU A 38 9.67 -2.48 -2.98
N SER A 39 10.12 -3.72 -2.80
CA SER A 39 11.54 -4.09 -2.86
C SER A 39 12.16 -3.83 -4.22
N HIS A 40 11.44 -4.08 -5.31
CA HIS A 40 11.91 -3.73 -6.66
C HIS A 40 12.12 -2.22 -6.84
N TRP A 41 11.18 -1.39 -6.37
CA TRP A 41 11.27 0.06 -6.48
C TRP A 41 12.34 0.66 -5.55
N ILE A 42 12.46 0.14 -4.32
CA ILE A 42 13.54 0.52 -3.39
C ILE A 42 14.91 0.23 -4.03
N GLN A 43 15.09 -0.94 -4.65
CA GLN A 43 16.32 -1.29 -5.36
C GLN A 43 16.60 -0.38 -6.56
N LYS A 44 15.55 0.09 -7.25
CA LYS A 44 15.68 1.08 -8.33
C LYS A 44 15.99 2.51 -7.83
N GLY A 45 16.03 2.74 -6.52
CA GLY A 45 16.30 4.06 -5.93
C GLY A 45 15.05 4.89 -5.63
N ALA A 46 13.87 4.27 -5.56
CA ALA A 46 12.66 4.97 -5.14
C ALA A 46 12.79 5.43 -3.68
N LEU A 47 12.45 6.70 -3.43
CA LEU A 47 12.50 7.29 -2.11
C LEU A 47 11.10 7.24 -1.46
N PRO A 48 10.88 6.42 -0.42
CA PRO A 48 9.61 6.42 0.29
C PRO A 48 9.43 7.71 1.09
N THR A 49 8.20 8.23 1.09
CA THR A 49 7.81 9.39 1.91
C THR A 49 7.75 9.02 3.39
N VAL A 50 7.78 10.03 4.27
CA VAL A 50 7.76 9.84 5.74
C VAL A 50 6.57 8.98 6.20
N THR A 51 5.39 9.22 5.64
CA THR A 51 4.17 8.43 5.92
C THR A 51 4.34 6.97 5.51
N VAL A 52 4.83 6.71 4.29
CA VAL A 52 5.04 5.34 3.79
C VAL A 52 6.06 4.59 4.64
N ARG A 53 7.14 5.25 5.09
CA ARG A 53 8.11 4.66 6.02
C ARG A 53 7.48 4.27 7.36
N ASN A 54 6.61 5.12 7.90
CA ASN A 54 5.88 4.78 9.14
C ASN A 54 4.94 3.61 8.94
N ILE A 55 4.22 3.56 7.82
CA ILE A 55 3.35 2.43 7.48
C ILE A 55 4.18 1.14 7.36
N ILE A 56 5.29 1.15 6.62
CA ILE A 56 6.16 -0.03 6.50
C ILE A 56 6.71 -0.47 7.87
N LYS A 57 7.06 0.47 8.75
CA LYS A 57 7.53 0.12 10.11
C LYS A 57 6.44 -0.43 11.01
N GLN A 58 5.23 0.11 10.91
CA GLN A 58 4.10 -0.25 11.77
C GLN A 58 3.44 -1.55 11.32
N TYR A 59 3.33 -1.76 10.00
CA TYR A 59 2.66 -2.89 9.38
C TYR A 59 3.62 -3.91 8.76
N GLY A 60 4.93 -3.69 8.75
CA GLY A 60 5.91 -4.65 8.24
C GLY A 60 5.94 -5.98 9.01
N SER A 61 5.43 -5.99 10.25
CA SER A 61 5.16 -7.23 11.01
C SER A 61 3.70 -7.69 10.92
N ASP A 62 2.80 -6.83 10.44
CA ASP A 62 1.34 -7.03 10.39
C ASP A 62 0.85 -6.87 8.95
N ILE A 63 1.55 -7.48 7.97
CA ILE A 63 1.00 -7.65 6.63
C ILE A 63 -0.04 -8.77 6.76
N GLN A 64 -1.23 -8.40 7.21
CA GLN A 64 -2.37 -9.29 7.32
C GLN A 64 -2.69 -9.80 5.90
N PRO A 65 -2.69 -11.11 5.65
CA PRO A 65 -3.21 -11.63 4.40
C PRO A 65 -4.67 -11.20 4.30
N VAL A 66 -5.04 -10.65 3.14
CA VAL A 66 -6.39 -10.13 2.88
C VAL A 66 -7.42 -11.15 3.34
N VAL A 67 -8.17 -10.81 4.40
CA VAL A 67 -9.33 -11.60 4.81
C VAL A 67 -10.42 -11.30 3.79
N GLU A 68 -10.57 -12.21 2.84
CA GLU A 68 -11.73 -12.26 1.97
C GLU A 68 -12.92 -12.76 2.80
N GLU A 69 -13.42 -11.90 3.69
CA GLU A 69 -14.72 -12.09 4.30
C GLU A 69 -15.79 -11.71 3.26
N SER A 70 -15.95 -12.61 2.29
CA SER A 70 -17.21 -12.77 1.57
C SER A 70 -18.26 -13.28 2.54
N SER A 71 -18.72 -12.40 3.44
CA SER A 71 -20.02 -12.57 4.08
C SER A 71 -21.08 -12.20 3.06
N SER A 72 -21.70 -13.21 2.44
CA SER A 72 -23.10 -13.09 2.02
C SER A 72 -23.83 -14.37 2.39
N ALA A 73 -24.39 -14.31 3.59
CA ALA A 73 -25.60 -14.97 4.09
C ALA A 73 -26.29 -15.96 3.15
N GLY A 74 -26.46 -17.19 3.65
CA GLY A 74 -27.65 -17.95 3.32
C GLY A 74 -28.90 -17.26 3.88
N ILE A 75 -29.90 -17.08 3.02
CA ILE A 75 -31.28 -17.53 3.26
C ILE A 75 -31.79 -18.10 1.92
#